data_AF-A4S1I9-F1
#
_entry.id   AF-A4S1I9-F1
#
_cell.length_a   1.000
_cell.length_b   1.000
_cell.length_c   1.000
_cell.angle_alpha   90.00
_cell.angle_beta   90.00
_cell.angle_gamma   90.00
#
_symmetry.space_group_name_H-M   'P 1'
#
loop_
_entity.id
_entity.type
_entity.pdbx_description
1 polymer ?
#
loop_
_entity_poly.entity_id
_entity_poly.type
_entity_poly.pdbx_seq_one_letter_code
_entity_poly.pdbx_strand_id
1 'polypeptide(L)'
;MSAAPAPSALGQALEKAIWELHQLEKIIELGAPSDERVIEKIEDFAQTLPALREAAEKCDDVEIPVELLRDVDQGKKPMGFMINQILAAGTVNETVKGKANVYREFAEALKGKLDGGEKKAGAKRGKK
;
A
#
# COMPACT_ATOMS: atom_id res chain seq x y z
N MET A 1 -5.96 -25.39 6.71
CA MET A 1 -4.83 -24.45 6.92
C MET A 1 -4.32 -24.10 5.53
N SER A 2 -4.54 -22.86 5.08
CA SER A 2 -4.09 -22.43 3.74
C SER A 2 -2.57 -22.32 3.77
N ALA A 3 -1.88 -23.05 2.90
CA ALA A 3 -0.43 -22.98 2.77
C ALA A 3 -0.04 -21.56 2.37
N ALA A 4 0.97 -20.99 3.04
CA ALA A 4 1.52 -19.70 2.65
C ALA A 4 1.93 -19.76 1.17
N PRO A 5 1.62 -18.73 0.37
CA PRO A 5 2.03 -18.70 -1.03
C PRO A 5 3.55 -18.87 -1.12
N ALA A 6 4.01 -19.62 -2.12
CA ALA A 6 5.43 -19.84 -2.34
C ALA A 6 6.15 -18.48 -2.44
N PRO A 7 7.33 -18.32 -1.79
CA PRO A 7 8.05 -17.05 -1.81
C PRO A 7 8.36 -16.67 -3.26
N SER A 8 8.14 -15.39 -3.58
CA SER A 8 8.45 -14.84 -4.90
C SER A 8 9.95 -15.03 -5.23
N ALA A 9 10.33 -14.94 -6.50
CA ALA A 9 11.74 -15.00 -6.89
C ALA A 9 12.59 -13.97 -6.12
N LEU A 10 12.05 -12.76 -5.90
CA LEU A 10 12.65 -11.74 -5.05
C LEU A 10 12.73 -12.17 -3.58
N GLY A 11 11.66 -12.75 -3.02
CA GLY A 11 11.65 -13.28 -1.66
C GLY A 11 12.71 -14.37 -1.43
N GLN A 12 12.83 -15.31 -2.36
CA GLN A 12 13.85 -16.38 -2.30
C GLN A 12 15.27 -15.82 -2.41
N ALA A 13 15.50 -14.87 -3.31
CA ALA A 13 16.81 -14.22 -3.45
C ALA A 13 17.18 -13.42 -2.19
N LEU A 14 16.20 -12.73 -1.58
CA LEU A 14 16.40 -11.97 -0.35
C LEU A 14 16.70 -12.89 0.85
N GLU A 15 15.95 -13.97 1.01
CA GLU A 15 16.22 -14.98 2.04
C GLU A 15 17.63 -15.57 1.92
N LYS A 16 18.08 -15.88 0.69
CA LYS A 16 19.43 -16.37 0.44
C LYS A 16 20.50 -15.34 0.82
N ALA A 17 20.32 -14.07 0.45
CA ALA A 17 21.27 -13.01 0.80
C ALA A 17 21.35 -12.79 2.32
N ILE A 18 20.20 -12.77 3.02
CA ILE A 18 20.14 -12.68 4.48
C ILE A 18 20.84 -13.88 5.13
N TRP A 19 20.63 -15.08 4.58
CA TRP A 19 21.27 -16.29 5.10
C TRP A 19 22.80 -16.23 5.01
N GLU A 20 23.37 -15.87 3.85
CA GLU A 20 24.83 -15.75 3.73
C GLU A 20 25.40 -14.67 4.65
N LEU A 21 24.68 -13.55 4.83
CA LEU A 21 25.07 -12.52 5.80
C LEU A 21 25.06 -13.04 7.24
N HIS A 22 24.07 -13.84 7.61
CA HIS A 22 24.00 -14.45 8.94
C HIS A 22 25.12 -15.49 9.15
N GLN A 23 25.48 -16.25 8.12
CA GLN A 23 26.62 -17.18 8.19
C GLN A 23 27.93 -16.41 8.40
N LEU A 24 28.11 -15.28 7.72
CA LEU A 24 29.27 -14.41 7.92
C LEU A 24 29.33 -13.85 9.35
N GLU A 25 28.21 -13.37 9.88
CA GLU A 25 28.08 -12.93 11.28
C GLU A 25 28.52 -14.04 12.24
N LYS A 26 28.02 -15.27 12.05
CA LYS A 26 28.36 -16.42 12.91
C LYS A 26 29.84 -16.80 12.85
N ILE A 27 30.46 -16.73 11.67
CA ILE A 27 31.89 -17.02 11.51
C ILE A 27 32.73 -15.98 12.27
N ILE A 28 32.34 -14.71 12.23
CA ILE A 28 33.02 -13.63 12.95
C ILE A 28 32.83 -13.79 14.48
N GLU A 29 31.60 -14.06 14.94
CA GLU A 29 31.28 -14.24 16.36
C GLU A 29 32.03 -15.43 17.00
N LEU A 30 32.13 -16.55 16.28
CA LEU A 30 32.75 -17.79 16.80
C LEU A 30 34.28 -17.79 16.70
N GLY A 31 34.87 -16.76 16.11
CA GLY A 31 36.29 -16.70 15.77
C GLY A 31 36.56 -17.47 14.49
N ALA A 32 36.78 -16.73 13.40
CA ALA A 32 37.01 -17.33 12.09
C ALA A 32 38.25 -18.25 12.11
N PRO A 33 38.20 -19.43 11.46
CA PRO A 33 39.34 -20.34 11.42
C PRO A 33 40.54 -19.77 10.64
N SER A 34 40.29 -18.81 9.73
CA SER A 34 41.30 -18.02 9.02
C SER A 34 40.68 -16.77 8.41
N ASP A 35 41.51 -15.76 8.12
CA ASP A 35 41.10 -14.55 7.41
C ASP A 35 40.63 -14.87 5.98
N GLU A 36 41.27 -15.83 5.31
CA GLU A 36 40.84 -16.34 3.99
C GLU A 36 39.42 -16.88 4.02
N ARG A 37 39.02 -17.56 5.09
CA ARG A 37 37.65 -18.08 5.21
C ARG A 37 36.61 -16.97 5.33
N VAL A 38 36.98 -15.84 5.94
CA VAL A 38 36.12 -14.65 6.00
C VAL A 38 35.99 -14.02 4.62
N ILE A 39 37.10 -13.90 3.89
CA ILE A 39 37.11 -13.33 2.53
C ILE A 39 36.25 -14.18 1.58
N GLU A 40 36.40 -15.50 1.58
CA GLU A 40 35.56 -16.42 0.79
C GLU A 40 34.07 -16.20 1.07
N LYS A 41 33.71 -16.00 2.35
CA LYS A 41 32.32 -15.81 2.76
C LYS A 41 31.76 -14.44 2.39
N ILE A 42 32.59 -13.41 2.39
CA ILE A 42 32.24 -12.10 1.84
C ILE A 42 32.00 -12.20 0.33
N GLU A 43 32.82 -12.96 -0.39
CA GLU A 43 32.64 -13.21 -1.82
C GLU A 43 31.35 -14.00 -2.10
N ASP A 44 31.07 -15.05 -1.34
CA ASP A 44 29.81 -15.81 -1.42
C ASP A 44 28.59 -14.90 -1.24
N PHE A 45 28.62 -14.04 -0.22
CA PHE A 45 27.57 -13.04 -0.01
C PHE A 45 27.46 -12.06 -1.19
N ALA A 46 28.58 -11.52 -1.66
CA ALA A 46 28.61 -10.59 -2.79
C ALA A 46 28.04 -11.22 -4.06
N GLN A 47 28.25 -12.51 -4.30
CA GLN A 47 27.68 -13.24 -5.43
C GLN A 47 26.15 -13.39 -5.36
N THR A 48 25.52 -13.22 -4.18
CA THR A 48 24.06 -13.25 -4.06
C THR A 48 23.40 -11.93 -4.50
N LEU A 49 24.12 -10.80 -4.43
CA LEU A 49 23.57 -9.47 -4.69
C LEU A 49 23.14 -9.24 -6.16
N PRO A 50 23.86 -9.72 -7.20
CA PRO A 50 23.41 -9.62 -8.58
C PRO A 50 22.07 -10.30 -8.83
N ALA A 51 21.88 -11.51 -8.28
CA ALA A 51 20.63 -12.26 -8.41
C ALA A 51 19.48 -11.56 -7.69
N LEU A 52 19.74 -10.96 -6.52
CA LEU A 52 18.76 -10.14 -5.81
C LEU A 52 18.35 -8.91 -6.64
N ARG A 53 19.31 -8.24 -7.26
CA ARG A 53 19.05 -7.08 -8.13
C ARG A 53 18.21 -7.47 -9.35
N GLU A 54 18.58 -8.54 -10.05
CA GLU A 54 17.84 -9.03 -11.22
C GLU A 54 16.40 -9.44 -10.84
N ALA A 55 16.22 -10.04 -9.66
CA ALA A 55 14.89 -10.37 -9.15
C ALA A 55 14.07 -9.12 -8.79
N ALA A 56 14.72 -8.05 -8.32
CA ALA A 56 14.07 -6.78 -7.99
C ALA A 56 13.63 -6.01 -9.24
N GLU A 57 14.46 -5.97 -10.29
CA GLU A 57 14.13 -5.33 -11.58
C GLU A 57 12.92 -6.01 -12.26
N LYS A 58 12.63 -7.27 -11.94
CA LYS A 58 11.42 -7.97 -12.41
C LYS A 58 10.14 -7.56 -11.66
N CYS A 59 10.25 -6.76 -10.61
CA CYS A 59 9.14 -6.24 -9.81
C CYS A 59 8.91 -4.73 -10.03
N ASP A 60 9.44 -4.17 -11.13
CA ASP A 60 9.33 -2.74 -11.48
C ASP A 60 7.88 -2.23 -11.62
N ASP A 61 6.89 -3.12 -11.69
CA ASP A 61 5.47 -2.80 -11.72
C ASP A 61 4.86 -2.52 -10.32
N VAL A 62 5.61 -2.75 -9.24
CA VAL A 62 5.13 -2.56 -7.87
C VAL A 62 5.57 -1.21 -7.32
N GLU A 63 4.62 -0.27 -7.24
CA GLU A 63 4.83 1.01 -6.57
C GLU A 63 4.66 0.87 -5.05
N ILE A 64 5.69 1.25 -4.29
CA ILE A 64 5.67 1.24 -2.82
C ILE A 64 5.48 2.68 -2.31
N PRO A 65 4.40 2.96 -1.53
CA PRO A 65 4.21 4.28 -0.94
C PRO A 65 5.39 4.69 -0.04
N VAL A 66 5.86 5.93 -0.16
CA VAL A 66 6.98 6.46 0.65
C VAL A 66 6.71 6.39 2.15
N GLU A 67 5.45 6.59 2.55
CA GLU A 67 5.03 6.49 3.95
C GLU A 67 5.17 5.06 4.50
N LEU A 68 4.90 4.06 3.66
CA LEU A 68 5.07 2.66 4.01
C LEU A 68 6.55 2.33 4.21
N LEU A 69 7.45 2.86 3.36
CA LEU A 69 8.90 2.72 3.53
C LEU A 69 9.37 3.27 4.89
N ARG A 70 8.88 4.47 5.27
CA ARG A 70 9.21 5.07 6.58
C ARG A 70 8.75 4.21 7.76
N ASP A 71 7.59 3.58 7.64
CA ASP A 71 7.08 2.68 8.68
C ASP A 71 7.93 1.41 8.79
N VAL A 72 8.38 0.85 7.66
CA VAL A 72 9.31 -0.28 7.63
C VAL A 72 10.65 0.07 8.27
N ASP A 73 11.21 1.23 7.95
CA ASP A 73 12.48 1.72 8.53
C ASP A 73 12.40 1.89 10.06
N GLN A 74 11.20 2.17 10.58
CA GLN A 74 10.94 2.28 12.03
C GLN A 74 10.62 0.93 12.69
N GLY A 75 10.68 -0.18 11.96
CA GLY A 75 10.36 -1.53 12.45
C GLY A 75 8.86 -1.75 12.67
N LYS A 76 7.98 -0.91 12.12
CA LYS A 76 6.54 -1.12 12.18
C LYS A 76 6.10 -2.16 11.15
N LYS A 77 4.98 -2.81 11.42
CA LYS A 77 4.39 -3.81 10.52
C LYS A 77 3.70 -3.12 9.32
N PRO A 78 4.08 -3.42 8.07
CA PRO A 78 3.44 -2.90 6.85
C PRO A 78 1.91 -3.04 6.80
N MET A 79 1.39 -4.12 7.40
CA MET A 79 -0.04 -4.42 7.40
C MET A 79 -0.87 -3.33 8.10
N GLY A 80 -0.31 -2.67 9.13
CA GLY A 80 -0.99 -1.58 9.82
C GLY A 80 -1.25 -0.39 8.90
N PHE A 81 -0.29 -0.05 8.05
CA PHE A 81 -0.45 1.00 7.04
C PHE A 81 -1.59 0.66 6.07
N MET A 82 -1.60 -0.56 5.52
CA MET A 82 -2.65 -0.98 4.59
C MET A 82 -4.05 -0.90 5.21
N ILE A 83 -4.20 -1.36 6.46
CA ILE A 83 -5.48 -1.29 7.18
C ILE A 83 -5.94 0.16 7.32
N ASN A 84 -5.04 1.06 7.72
CA ASN A 84 -5.37 2.49 7.88
C ASN A 84 -5.83 3.11 6.57
N GLN A 85 -5.19 2.77 5.44
CA GLN A 85 -5.58 3.31 4.13
C GLN A 85 -6.94 2.79 3.67
N ILE A 86 -7.26 1.52 3.92
CA ILE A 86 -8.58 0.96 3.63
C ILE A 86 -9.67 1.68 4.45
N LEU A 87 -9.42 1.90 5.74
CA LEU A 87 -10.35 2.60 6.63
C LEU A 87 -10.54 4.06 6.19
N ALA A 88 -9.45 4.77 5.88
CA ALA A 88 -9.50 6.14 5.40
C ALA A 88 -10.29 6.26 4.10
N ALA A 89 -10.07 5.35 3.13
CA ALA A 89 -10.84 5.30 1.90
C ALA A 89 -12.33 5.05 2.17
N GLY A 90 -12.66 4.19 3.13
CA GLY A 90 -14.03 3.97 3.61
C GLY A 90 -14.68 5.27 4.11
N THR A 91 -14.02 5.98 5.03
CA THR A 91 -14.52 7.23 5.60
C THR A 91 -14.72 8.33 4.54
N VAL A 92 -13.80 8.46 3.59
CA VAL A 92 -13.93 9.42 2.48
C VAL A 92 -15.12 9.06 1.60
N ASN A 93 -15.29 7.78 1.26
CA ASN A 93 -16.40 7.32 0.44
C ASN A 93 -17.76 7.57 1.11
N GLU A 94 -17.89 7.29 2.40
CA GLU A 94 -19.11 7.59 3.17
C GLU A 94 -19.42 9.09 3.15
N THR A 95 -18.41 9.93 3.39
CA THR A 95 -18.54 11.39 3.40
C THR A 95 -18.99 11.92 2.04
N VAL A 96 -18.37 11.46 0.96
CA VAL A 96 -18.70 11.89 -0.41
C VAL A 96 -20.10 11.44 -0.81
N LYS A 97 -20.49 10.19 -0.50
CA LYS A 97 -21.85 9.69 -0.73
C LYS A 97 -22.89 10.48 0.07
N GLY A 98 -22.61 10.79 1.33
CA GLY A 98 -23.48 11.62 2.17
C GLY A 98 -23.71 13.00 1.56
N LYS A 99 -22.63 13.68 1.14
CA LYS A 99 -22.72 14.98 0.44
C LYS A 99 -23.53 14.87 -0.86
N ALA A 100 -23.28 13.84 -1.68
CA ALA A 100 -23.99 13.64 -2.93
C ALA A 100 -25.51 13.42 -2.73
N ASN A 101 -25.90 12.68 -1.68
CA ASN A 101 -27.30 12.50 -1.31
C ASN A 101 -27.95 13.84 -0.93
N VAL A 102 -27.30 14.63 -0.06
CA VAL A 102 -27.81 15.95 0.36
C VAL A 102 -27.97 16.89 -0.84
N TYR A 103 -27.00 16.92 -1.76
CA TYR A 103 -27.12 17.75 -2.97
C TYR A 103 -28.26 17.30 -3.88
N ARG A 104 -28.53 16.00 -3.97
CA ARG A 104 -29.65 15.46 -4.76
C ARG A 104 -30.99 15.87 -4.16
N GLU A 105 -31.18 15.64 -2.86
CA GLU A 105 -32.39 16.05 -2.14
C GLU A 105 -32.63 17.55 -2.24
N PHE A 106 -31.55 18.35 -2.12
CA PHE A 106 -31.62 19.80 -2.29
C PHE A 106 -32.05 20.20 -3.72
N ALA A 107 -31.49 19.56 -4.75
CA ALA A 107 -31.85 19.83 -6.14
C ALA A 107 -33.31 19.44 -6.44
N GLU A 108 -33.79 18.31 -5.91
CA GLU A 108 -35.18 17.88 -6.02
C GLU A 108 -36.13 18.87 -5.31
N ALA A 109 -35.78 19.33 -4.11
CA ALA A 109 -36.55 20.32 -3.38
C ALA A 109 -36.61 21.68 -4.11
N LEU A 110 -35.52 22.10 -4.75
CA LEU A 110 -35.49 23.29 -5.59
C LEU A 110 -36.39 23.15 -6.82
N LYS A 111 -36.30 22.03 -7.54
CA LYS A 111 -37.20 21.75 -8.68
C LYS A 111 -38.67 21.76 -8.27
N GLY A 112 -39.01 21.09 -7.16
CA GLY A 112 -40.38 21.08 -6.64
C GLY A 112 -40.89 22.48 -6.27
N LYS A 113 -40.03 23.37 -5.76
CA LYS A 113 -40.40 24.78 -5.49
C LYS A 113 -40.58 25.60 -6.77
N LEU A 114 -39.75 25.39 -7.79
CA LEU A 114 -39.89 26.03 -9.10
C LEU A 114 -41.20 25.62 -9.77
N ASP A 115 -41.47 24.32 -9.87
CA ASP A 115 -42.69 23.77 -10.48
C ASP A 115 -43.95 24.14 -9.69
N GLY A 116 -43.85 24.21 -8.36
CA GLY A 116 -44.92 24.67 -7.48
C GLY A 116 -45.17 26.18 -7.53
N GLY A 117 -44.13 26.97 -7.84
CA GLY A 117 -44.19 28.42 -8.02
C GLY A 117 -44.92 28.81 -9.31
N GLU A 118 -44.68 28.09 -10.41
CA GLU A 118 -45.37 28.31 -11.69
C GLU A 118 -46.88 28.06 -11.58
N LYS A 119 -47.30 27.03 -10.84
CA LYS A 119 -48.73 26.75 -10.59
C LYS A 119 -49.44 27.86 -9.79
N LYS A 120 -48.74 28.52 -8.86
CA LYS A 120 -49.31 29.66 -8.10
C LYS A 120 -49.30 30.98 -8.87
N ALA A 121 -48.35 31.18 -9.80
CA ALA A 121 -48.30 32.35 -10.66
C ALA A 121 -49.38 32.31 -11.76
N GLY A 122 -49.66 31.13 -12.33
CA GLY A 122 -50.75 30.94 -13.31
C GLY A 122 -52.15 31.15 -12.73
N ALA A 123 -52.40 30.71 -11.48
CA ALA A 123 -53.71 30.84 -10.83
C ALA A 123 -54.11 32.28 -10.48
N LYS A 124 -53.15 33.21 -10.32
CA LYS A 124 -53.44 34.63 -10.04
C LYS A 124 -53.71 35.47 -11.29
N ARG A 125 -53.40 34.98 -12.50
CA ARG A 125 -53.62 35.72 -13.76
C ARG A 125 -54.97 35.44 -14.43
N GLY A 126 -55.72 34.43 -13.98
CA GLY A 126 -57.02 34.03 -14.55
C GLY A 126 -58.27 34.60 -13.87
N LYS A 127 -58.13 35.51 -12.89
CA LYS A 127 -59.26 36.25 -12.29
C LYS A 127 -59.13 37.73 -12.64
N LYS A 128 -59.59 38.10 -13.83
CA LYS A 128 -60.01 39.46 -14.14
C LYS A 128 -61.19 39.40 -15.08
#